data_AF-A0A374T915-F1
#
_entry.id   AF-A0A374T915-F1
#
_cell.length_a   1.000
_cell.length_b   1.000
_cell.length_c   1.000
_cell.angle_alpha   90.00
_cell.angle_beta   90.00
_cell.angle_gamma   90.00
#
_symmetry.space_group_name_H-M   'P 1'
#
loop_
_entity.id
_entity.type
_entity.pdbx_description
1 polymer ?
#
loop_
_entity_poly.entity_id
_entity_poly.type
_entity_poly.pdbx_seq_one_letter_code
_entity_poly.pdbx_strand_id
1 'polypeptide(L)'
;MVSQSARYYQTHPAARERKKKYDTRFESSPTQKAKRRELARHNAAHDKKYGSASRRGMDASHTKAGIRYKPSSVNRGSKTDMAGDRRARGGR
;
A
#
# COMPACT_ATOMS: atom_id res chain seq x y z
N MET A 1 -17.62 -12.11 6.44
CA MET A 1 -18.10 -12.23 5.05
C MET A 1 -16.93 -11.95 4.11
N VAL A 2 -16.61 -12.83 3.14
CA VAL A 2 -15.48 -12.64 2.19
C VAL A 2 -15.88 -11.70 1.05
N SER A 3 -14.95 -10.88 0.54
CA SER A 3 -15.23 -9.96 -0.58
C SER A 3 -15.61 -10.71 -1.86
N GLN A 4 -16.35 -10.05 -2.77
CA GLN A 4 -16.74 -10.63 -4.06
C GLN A 4 -15.52 -11.09 -4.88
N SER A 5 -14.45 -10.29 -4.86
CA SER A 5 -13.17 -10.63 -5.50
C SER A 5 -12.48 -11.85 -4.86
N ALA A 6 -12.57 -12.02 -3.54
CA ALA A 6 -12.02 -13.19 -2.86
C ALA A 6 -12.79 -14.46 -3.24
N ARG A 7 -14.14 -14.40 -3.29
CA ARG A 7 -14.97 -15.50 -3.76
C ARG A 7 -14.64 -15.89 -5.20
N TYR A 8 -14.43 -14.91 -6.09
CA TYR A 8 -14.04 -15.16 -7.48
C TYR A 8 -12.75 -15.99 -7.58
N TYR A 9 -11.71 -15.64 -6.81
CA TYR A 9 -10.45 -16.38 -6.85
C TYR A 9 -10.49 -17.77 -6.20
N GLN A 10 -11.48 -18.06 -5.35
CA GLN A 10 -11.66 -19.40 -4.78
C GLN A 10 -12.09 -20.40 -5.86
N THR A 11 -12.93 -19.98 -6.80
CA THR A 11 -13.43 -20.83 -7.89
C THR A 11 -12.63 -20.72 -9.19
N HIS A 12 -11.71 -19.74 -9.30
CA HIS A 12 -10.91 -19.49 -10.50
C HIS A 12 -9.40 -19.52 -10.21
N PRO A 13 -8.80 -20.71 -9.96
CA PRO A 13 -7.39 -20.84 -9.57
C PRO A 13 -6.43 -20.30 -10.65
N ALA A 14 -6.75 -20.50 -11.94
CA ALA A 14 -5.95 -19.95 -13.03
C ALA A 14 -5.91 -18.40 -13.03
N ALA A 15 -7.03 -17.75 -12.67
CA ALA A 15 -7.06 -16.29 -12.52
C ALA A 15 -6.25 -15.84 -11.29
N ARG A 16 -6.29 -16.62 -10.21
CA ARG A 16 -5.50 -16.35 -9.00
C ARG A 16 -4.00 -16.43 -9.28
N GLU A 17 -3.55 -17.46 -9.99
CA GLU A 17 -2.15 -17.63 -10.36
C GLU A 17 -1.67 -16.53 -11.30
N ARG A 18 -2.48 -16.12 -12.29
CA ARG A 18 -2.16 -14.96 -13.14
C ARG A 18 -1.97 -13.68 -12.34
N LYS A 19 -2.87 -13.40 -11.39
CA LYS A 19 -2.75 -12.23 -10.50
C LYS A 19 -1.48 -12.31 -9.66
N LYS A 20 -1.23 -13.47 -9.02
CA LYS A 20 -0.04 -13.70 -8.18
C LYS A 20 1.25 -13.47 -8.97
N LYS A 21 1.35 -13.98 -10.20
CA LYS A 21 2.51 -13.74 -11.07
C LYS A 21 2.71 -12.26 -11.36
N TYR A 22 1.65 -11.53 -11.69
CA TYR A 22 1.72 -10.10 -11.93
C TYR A 22 2.15 -9.32 -10.68
N ASP A 23 1.48 -9.56 -9.55
CA ASP A 23 1.76 -8.87 -8.27
C ASP A 23 3.22 -9.09 -7.85
N THR A 24 3.72 -10.33 -7.90
CA THR A 24 5.11 -10.65 -7.56
C THR A 24 6.09 -9.88 -8.45
N ARG A 25 5.83 -9.82 -9.76
CA ARG A 25 6.68 -9.07 -10.71
C ARG A 25 6.65 -7.58 -10.42
N PHE A 26 5.47 -7.02 -10.18
CA PHE A 26 5.28 -5.59 -9.89
C PHE A 26 5.96 -5.18 -8.58
N GLU A 27 5.73 -5.92 -7.49
CA GLU A 27 6.33 -5.65 -6.17
C GLU A 27 7.85 -5.87 -6.14
N SER A 28 8.35 -6.73 -7.04
CA SER A 28 9.78 -6.96 -7.22
C SER A 28 10.47 -5.88 -8.06
N SER A 29 9.71 -4.99 -8.71
CA SER A 29 10.26 -3.92 -9.54
C SER A 29 11.17 -2.98 -8.74
N PRO A 30 12.22 -2.41 -9.36
CA PRO A 30 13.12 -1.46 -8.71
C PRO A 30 12.39 -0.25 -8.11
N THR A 31 11.34 0.23 -8.78
CA THR A 31 10.55 1.39 -8.34
C THR A 31 9.76 1.09 -7.07
N GLN A 32 9.12 -0.07 -6.96
CA GLN A 32 8.43 -0.48 -5.72
C GLN A 32 9.41 -0.74 -4.57
N LYS A 33 10.56 -1.35 -4.87
CA LYS A 33 11.64 -1.52 -3.90
C LYS A 33 12.17 -0.18 -3.39
N ALA A 34 12.35 0.81 -4.28
CA ALA A 34 12.78 2.15 -3.91
C ALA A 34 11.78 2.83 -2.98
N LYS A 35 10.47 2.78 -3.31
CA LYS A 35 9.41 3.31 -2.45
C LYS A 35 9.39 2.68 -1.05
N ARG A 36 9.53 1.35 -0.96
CA ARG A 36 9.62 0.66 0.35
C ARG A 36 10.83 1.11 1.16
N ARG A 37 12.00 1.26 0.51
CA ARG A 37 13.22 1.75 1.16
C ARG A 37 13.05 3.18 1.67
N GLU A 38 12.38 4.04 0.91
CA GLU A 38 12.10 5.41 1.29
C GLU A 38 11.22 5.47 2.56
N LEU A 39 10.12 4.72 2.60
CA LEU A 39 9.25 4.64 3.78
C LEU A 39 9.98 4.04 4.99
N ALA A 40 10.83 3.02 4.78
CA ALA A 40 11.63 2.43 5.86
C ALA A 40 12.61 3.44 6.46
N ARG A 41 13.30 4.22 5.61
CA ARG A 41 14.20 5.30 6.06
C ARG A 41 13.44 6.38 6.81
N HIS A 42 12.28 6.80 6.30
CA HIS A 42 11.42 7.78 6.96
C HIS A 42 10.98 7.30 8.35
N ASN A 43 10.51 6.05 8.46
CA ASN A 43 10.13 5.45 9.74
C ASN A 43 11.32 5.37 10.69
N ALA A 44 12.49 4.93 10.23
CA ALA A 44 13.69 4.85 11.07
C ALA A 44 14.10 6.22 11.63
N ALA A 45 14.07 7.27 10.79
CA ALA A 45 14.38 8.64 11.23
C ALA A 45 13.35 9.16 12.24
N HIS A 46 12.07 8.88 12.02
CA HIS A 46 11.00 9.26 12.94
C HIS A 46 11.11 8.51 14.28
N ASP A 47 11.30 7.20 14.24
CA ASP A 47 11.40 6.35 15.43
C ASP A 47 12.62 6.74 16.28
N LYS A 48 13.74 7.15 15.66
CA LYS A 48 14.89 7.70 16.36
C LYS A 48 14.57 8.98 17.12
N LYS A 49 13.67 9.82 16.61
CA LYS A 49 13.34 11.14 17.18
C LYS A 49 12.20 11.08 18.21
N TYR A 50 11.18 10.28 17.95
CA TYR A 50 9.93 10.29 18.72
C TYR A 50 9.59 8.94 19.36
N GLY A 51 10.39 7.89 19.11
CA GLY A 51 10.13 6.52 19.54
C GLY A 51 9.11 5.82 18.63
N SER A 52 9.22 4.50 18.49
CA SER A 52 8.35 3.70 17.61
C SER A 52 6.87 3.69 18.02
N ALA A 53 6.59 3.89 19.32
CA ALA A 53 5.23 3.95 19.85
C ALA A 53 4.44 5.15 19.33
N SER A 54 5.12 6.24 18.94
CA SER A 54 4.50 7.49 18.47
C SER A 54 3.68 7.33 17.18
N ARG A 55 4.00 6.32 16.36
CA ARG A 55 3.28 6.02 15.11
C ARG A 55 2.40 4.77 15.21
N ARG A 56 2.04 4.32 16.42
CA ARG A 56 1.19 3.13 16.60
C ARG A 56 -0.17 3.34 15.94
N GLY A 57 -0.57 2.41 15.08
CA GLY A 57 -1.81 2.51 14.29
C GLY A 57 -1.74 3.47 13.11
N MET A 58 -0.56 4.01 12.80
CA MET A 58 -0.31 4.88 11.65
C MET A 58 0.67 4.24 10.68
N ASP A 59 0.43 4.45 9.39
CA ASP A 59 1.32 4.07 8.32
C ASP A 59 1.92 5.33 7.68
N ALA A 60 3.21 5.28 7.35
CA ALA A 60 3.82 6.24 6.44
C ALA A 60 3.27 6.00 5.03
N SER A 61 2.70 7.04 4.44
CA SER A 61 2.04 6.99 3.13
C SER A 61 2.68 8.00 2.18
N HIS A 62 2.96 7.56 0.95
CA HIS A 62 3.34 8.47 -0.13
C HIS A 62 2.11 9.26 -0.57
N THR A 63 2.15 10.58 -0.37
CA THR A 63 1.09 11.49 -0.80
C THR A 63 1.63 12.51 -1.79
N LYS A 64 0.73 13.23 -2.47
CA LYS A 64 1.09 14.40 -3.31
C LYS A 64 1.92 15.48 -2.59
N ALA A 65 1.91 15.51 -1.26
CA ALA A 65 2.62 16.49 -0.45
C ALA A 65 3.80 15.87 0.33
N GLY A 66 4.36 14.77 -0.17
CA GLY A 66 5.43 14.01 0.49
C GLY A 66 4.91 12.87 1.38
N ILE A 67 5.81 12.28 2.16
CA ILE A 67 5.48 11.20 3.09
C ILE A 67 4.76 11.77 4.32
N ARG A 68 3.60 11.20 4.66
CA ARG A 68 2.82 11.58 5.86
C ARG A 68 2.34 10.36 6.61
N TYR A 69 2.26 10.44 7.93
CA TYR A 69 1.58 9.43 8.73
C TYR A 69 0.07 9.59 8.62
N LYS A 70 -0.62 8.48 8.40
CA LYS A 70 -2.08 8.40 8.39
C LYS A 70 -2.54 7.16 9.13
N PRO A 71 -3.77 7.12 9.66
CA PRO A 71 -4.35 5.89 10.18
C PRO A 71 -4.24 4.77 9.15
N SER A 72 -3.76 3.59 9.55
CA SER A 72 -3.50 2.49 8.62
C SER A 72 -4.77 2.02 7.86
N SER A 73 -5.96 2.24 8.42
CA SER A 73 -7.26 2.00 7.76
C SER A 73 -7.49 2.95 6.59
N VAL A 74 -7.17 4.24 6.77
CA VAL A 74 -7.34 5.29 5.76
C VAL A 74 -6.31 5.12 4.64
N ASN A 75 -5.06 4.78 4.96
CA ASN A 75 -4.01 4.57 3.96
C ASN A 75 -4.38 3.45 2.96
N ARG A 76 -4.84 2.29 3.47
CA ARG A 76 -5.21 1.15 2.63
C ARG A 76 -6.41 1.41 1.70
N GLY A 77 -7.26 2.39 2.03
CA GLY A 77 -8.46 2.75 1.27
C GLY A 77 -8.40 4.09 0.51
N SER A 78 -7.32 4.87 0.65
CA SER A 78 -7.19 6.21 0.06
C SER A 78 -7.41 6.23 -1.46
N LYS A 79 -8.17 7.21 -1.96
CA LYS A 79 -8.46 7.38 -3.40
C LYS A 79 -7.62 8.47 -4.07
N THR A 80 -6.84 9.21 -3.29
CA THR A 80 -6.28 10.50 -3.72
C THR A 80 -4.82 10.70 -3.36
N ASP A 81 -4.15 9.70 -2.79
CA ASP A 81 -2.76 9.85 -2.35
C ASP A 81 -1.79 9.81 -3.52
N MET A 82 -2.09 8.97 -4.52
CA MET A 82 -1.38 8.89 -5.79
C MET A 82 -2.35 9.01 -6.97
N ALA A 83 -1.85 9.48 -8.11
CA ALA A 83 -2.65 9.64 -9.34
C ALA A 83 -3.32 8.33 -9.81
N GLY A 84 -2.74 7.18 -9.48
CA GLY A 84 -3.29 5.86 -9.79
C GLY A 84 -4.46 5.43 -8.90
N ASP A 85 -4.61 6.01 -7.71
CA ASP A 85 -5.59 5.56 -6.72
C ASP A 85 -7.03 5.82 -7.18
N ARG A 86 -7.27 6.98 -7.80
CA ARG A 86 -8.59 7.34 -8.33
C ARG A 86 -9.05 6.34 -9.39
N ARG A 87 -8.14 5.95 -10.29
CA ARG A 87 -8.40 4.95 -11.35
C ARG A 87 -8.63 3.56 -10.79
N ALA A 88 -7.83 3.14 -9.81
CA ALA A 88 -7.91 1.80 -9.25
C ALA A 88 -9.09 1.57 -8.29
N ARG A 89 -9.58 2.64 -7.63
CA ARG A 89 -10.55 2.55 -6.52
C ARG A 89 -11.87 3.27 -6.78
N GLY A 90 -12.15 3.61 -8.05
CA GLY A 90 -13.47 4.12 -8.47
C GLY A 90 -13.85 5.45 -7.84
N GLY A 91 -12.94 6.43 -7.85
CA GLY A 91 -13.33 7.82 -7.58
C GLY A 91 -13.82 8.45 -8.88
N ARG A 92 -15.06 8.97 -8.90
CA ARG A 92 -15.47 9.97 -9.89
C ARG A 92 -14.51 11.16 -9.85
#